data_AF-A0A5C6FG28-F1
#
_entry.id   AF-A0A5C6FG28-F1
#
_cell.length_a   1.000
_cell.length_b   1.000
_cell.length_c   1.000
_cell.angle_alpha   90.00
_cell.angle_beta   90.00
_cell.angle_gamma   90.00
#
_symmetry.space_group_name_H-M   'P 1'
#
loop_
_entity.id
_entity.type
_entity.pdbx_description
1 polymer ?
#
loop_
_entity_poly.entity_id
_entity_poly.type
_entity_poly.pdbx_seq_one_letter_code
_entity_poly.pdbx_strand_id
1 'polypeptide(L)' 'MALVVLRGAVNGELAGHVTSEAIVAMIAFAAFGYVAGWITDYLVRDSIERSFRARVEWYRSGMTDAATKSTESRGE' A
#
# COMPACT_ATOMS: atom_id res chain seq x y z
N MET A 1 19.05 14.31 9.05
CA MET A 1 20.09 15.15 8.43
C MET A 1 20.57 16.27 9.35
N ALA A 2 19.73 17.25 9.71
CA ALA A 2 20.15 18.39 10.54
C ALA A 2 20.78 17.99 11.89
N LEU A 3 20.22 16.99 12.57
CA LEU A 3 20.71 16.49 13.86
C LEU A 3 22.09 15.79 13.78
N VAL A 4 22.37 15.13 12.66
CA VAL A 4 23.64 14.41 12.41
C VAL A 4 24.75 15.41 12.05
N VAL A 5 24.41 16.44 11.27
CA VAL A 5 25.31 17.54 10.93
C VAL A 5 25.66 18.37 12.17
N LEU A 6 24.67 18.69 13.02
CA LEU A 6 24.89 19.38 14.29
C LEU A 6 25.78 18.60 15.25
N ARG A 7 25.61 17.28 15.34
CA ARG A 7 26.45 16.42 16.19
C ARG A 7 27.89 16.32 15.67
N GLY A 8 28.09 16.21 14.36
CA GLY A 8 29.43 16.19 13.75
C GLY A 8 30.18 17.54 13.87
N ALA A 9 29.46 18.66 13.83
CA ALA A 9 30.03 19.99 13.99
C ALA A 9 30.44 20.32 15.45
N VAL A 10 29.72 19.79 16.45
CA VAL A 10 29.97 20.06 17.88
C VAL A 10 31.08 19.19 18.46
N ASN A 11 31.25 17.94 17.98
CA ASN A 11 32.21 16.98 18.56
C ASN A 11 33.55 16.86 17.83
N GLY A 12 33.74 17.53 16.68
CA GLY A 12 35.01 17.46 15.93
C GLY A 12 35.38 16.06 15.43
N GLU A 13 34.42 15.13 15.38
CA GLU A 13 34.65 13.76 14.91
C GLU A 13 34.77 13.74 13.38
N LEU A 14 35.89 13.18 12.88
CA LEU A 14 36.19 13.06 11.46
C LEU A 14 34.96 12.59 10.68
N ALA A 15 34.55 13.41 9.69
CA ALA A 15 33.41 13.21 8.81
C ALA A 15 33.29 11.77 8.23
N GLY A 16 34.36 10.98 8.22
CA GLY A 16 34.35 9.57 7.83
C GLY A 16 33.42 8.68 8.66
N HIS A 17 33.38 8.82 10.00
CA HIS A 17 32.58 7.92 10.83
C HIS A 17 31.08 8.24 10.72
N VAL A 18 30.73 9.53 10.74
CA VAL A 18 29.35 10.03 10.58
C VAL A 18 28.78 9.68 9.21
N THR A 19 29.61 9.70 8.16
CA THR A 19 29.18 9.34 6.80
C THR A 19 28.86 7.85 6.70
N SER A 20 29.65 6.99 7.35
CA SER A 20 29.39 5.54 7.36
C SER A 20 28.06 5.19 8.04
N GLU A 21 27.77 5.83 9.17
CA GLU A 21 26.53 5.60 9.92
C GLU A 21 25.30 6.10 9.16
N ALA A 22 25.42 7.25 8.46
CA ALA A 22 24.36 7.77 7.60
C ALA A 22 24.05 6.85 6.41
N ILE A 23 25.07 6.24 5.80
CA ILE A 23 24.89 5.28 4.71
C ILE A 23 24.15 4.03 5.21
N VAL A 24 24.53 3.50 6.37
CA VAL A 24 23.87 2.35 6.99
C VAL A 24 22.40 2.66 7.29
N ALA A 25 22.12 3.84 7.85
CA ALA A 25 20.74 4.29 8.11
C ALA A 25 19.92 4.42 6.82
N MET A 26 20.49 4.94 5.74
CA MET A 26 19.84 5.03 4.43
C MET A 26 19.53 3.63 3.85
N ILE A 27 20.46 2.69 3.96
CA ILE A 27 20.25 1.31 3.51
C ILE A 27 19.13 0.65 4.31
N ALA A 28 19.15 0.79 5.65
CA ALA A 28 18.10 0.26 6.50
C ALA A 28 16.73 0.84 6.12
N PHE A 29 16.65 2.17 5.96
CA PHE A 29 15.41 2.84 5.56
C PHE A 29 14.91 2.36 4.19
N ALA A 30 15.80 2.22 3.21
CA ALA A 30 15.47 1.69 1.89
C ALA A 30 14.94 0.24 1.96
N ALA A 31 15.57 -0.61 2.78
CA ALA A 31 15.12 -1.99 2.98
C ALA A 31 13.73 -2.05 3.61
N PHE A 32 13.46 -1.24 4.64
CA PHE A 32 12.13 -1.14 5.24
C PHE A 32 11.09 -0.62 4.25
N GLY A 33 11.42 0.42 3.48
CA GLY A 33 10.54 0.95 2.44
C GLY A 33 10.21 -0.09 1.37
N TYR A 34 11.20 -0.88 0.96
CA TYR A 34 11.02 -1.97 -0.01
C TYR A 34 10.06 -3.05 0.51
N VAL A 35 10.29 -3.54 1.73
CA VAL A 35 9.44 -4.57 2.35
C VAL A 35 8.02 -4.04 2.59
N ALA A 36 7.88 -2.81 3.10
CA ALA A 36 6.58 -2.18 3.32
C ALA A 36 5.82 -1.97 2.01
N GLY A 37 6.51 -1.55 0.94
CA GLY A 37 5.94 -1.43 -0.39
C GLY A 37 5.45 -2.76 -0.93
N TRP A 38 6.26 -3.81 -0.78
CA TRP A 38 5.90 -5.17 -1.20
C TRP A 38 4.64 -5.67 -0.47
N ILE A 39 4.57 -5.54 0.86
CA ILE A 39 3.39 -5.91 1.65
C ILE A 39 2.17 -5.11 1.21
N THR A 40 2.33 -3.81 0.99
CA THR A 40 1.23 -2.93 0.58
C THR A 40 0.68 -3.34 -0.78
N ASP A 41 1.54 -3.70 -1.74
CA ASP A 41 1.12 -4.14 -3.06
C ASP A 41 0.27 -5.42 -3.00
N TYR A 42 0.68 -6.39 -2.17
CA TYR A 42 -0.11 -7.60 -1.93
C TYR A 42 -1.46 -7.31 -1.29
N LEU A 43 -1.49 -6.48 -0.23
CA LEU A 43 -2.73 -6.15 0.48
C LEU A 43 -3.70 -5.36 -0.39
N VAL A 44 -3.19 -4.39 -1.16
CA VAL A 44 -4.00 -3.57 -2.06
C VAL A 44 -4.57 -4.43 -3.18
N ARG A 45 -3.77 -5.31 -3.78
CA ARG A 45 -4.23 -6.19 -4.87
C ARG A 45 -5.37 -7.09 -4.44
N ASP A 46 -5.23 -7.74 -3.29
CA ASP A 46 -6.25 -8.63 -2.74
C ASP A 46 -7.50 -7.86 -2.29
N SER A 47 -7.33 -6.70 -1.65
CA SER A 47 -8.46 -5.82 -1.28
C SER A 47 -9.26 -5.36 -2.51
N ILE A 48 -8.57 -4.97 -3.59
CA ILE A 48 -9.21 -4.57 -4.84
C ILE A 48 -9.94 -5.76 -5.46
N GLU A 49 -9.33 -6.94 -5.52
CA GLU A 49 -9.95 -8.11 -6.13
C GLU A 49 -11.23 -8.54 -5.39
N ARG A 50 -11.20 -8.58 -4.06
CA ARG A 50 -12.39 -8.89 -3.24
C ARG A 50 -13.49 -7.84 -3.44
N SER A 51 -13.12 -6.56 -3.41
CA SER A 51 -14.06 -5.46 -3.59
C SER A 51 -14.70 -5.48 -4.98
N PHE A 52 -13.91 -5.79 -6.00
CA PHE A 52 -14.38 -5.90 -7.37
C PHE A 52 -15.34 -7.08 -7.53
N ARG A 53 -14.98 -8.27 -7.04
CA ARG A 53 -15.84 -9.46 -7.08
C ARG A 53 -17.17 -9.22 -6.37
N ALA A 54 -17.15 -8.60 -5.19
CA ALA A 54 -18.38 -8.28 -4.45
C ALA A 54 -19.31 -7.34 -5.23
N ARG A 55 -18.75 -6.32 -5.89
CA ARG A 55 -19.55 -5.39 -6.72
C ARG A 55 -20.11 -6.06 -7.96
N VAL A 56 -19.33 -6.91 -8.62
CA VAL A 56 -19.78 -7.66 -9.80
C VAL A 56 -20.90 -8.63 -9.43
N GLU A 57 -20.77 -9.34 -8.33
CA GLU A 57 -21.79 -10.27 -7.85
C GLU A 57 -23.09 -9.53 -7.52
N TRP A 58 -23.01 -8.42 -6.78
CA TRP A 58 -24.16 -7.57 -6.50
C TRP A 58 -24.87 -7.07 -7.76
N TYR A 59 -24.10 -6.67 -8.79
CA TYR A 59 -24.68 -6.24 -10.05
C TYR A 59 -25.36 -7.40 -10.80
N ARG A 60 -24.72 -8.58 -10.80
CA ARG A 60 -25.27 -9.79 -11.42
C ARG A 60 -26.56 -10.24 -10.73
N SER A 61 -26.60 -10.23 -9.39
CA SER A 61 -27.80 -10.57 -8.64
C SER A 61 -28.92 -9.56 -8.92
N GLY A 62 -28.61 -8.26 -8.93
CA GLY A 62 -29.60 -7.21 -9.23
C GLY A 62 -30.18 -7.31 -10.64
N MET A 63 -29.37 -7.68 -11.65
CA MET A 63 -29.88 -7.94 -13.01
C MET A 63 -30.74 -9.21 -13.08
N THR A 64 -30.37 -10.25 -12.34
CA THR A 64 -31.16 -11.49 -12.29
C THR A 64 -32.54 -11.22 -11.69
N ASP A 65 -32.58 -10.53 -10.55
CA ASP A 65 -33.83 -10.14 -9.89
C ASP A 65 -34.70 -9.24 -10.78
N ALA A 66 -34.09 -8.30 -11.50
CA ALA A 66 -34.79 -7.42 -12.44
C ALA A 66 -35.41 -8.22 -13.62
N ALA A 67 -34.69 -9.22 -14.14
CA ALA A 67 -35.19 -10.08 -15.21
C ALA A 67 -36.34 -10.99 -14.75
N THR A 68 -36.27 -11.53 -13.52
CA THR A 68 -37.36 -12.33 -12.94
C THR A 68 -38.59 -11.48 -12.70
N LYS A 69 -38.44 -10.24 -12.20
CA LYS A 69 -39.57 -9.32 -11.99
C LYS A 69 -40.24 -8.88 -13.29
N SER A 70 -39.47 -8.71 -14.38
CA SER A 70 -40.02 -8.32 -15.67
C SER A 70 -40.81 -9.44 -16.37
N THR A 71 -40.53 -10.71 -16.03
CA THR A 71 -41.22 -11.87 -16.60
C THR A 71 -42.51 -12.17 -15.84
N GLU A 72 -42.53 -11.96 -14.53
CA GLU A 72 -43.74 -12.05 -13.70
C GLU A 72 -44.77 -10.96 -14.04
N SER A 73 -44.32 -9.71 -14.22
CA SER A 73 -45.18 -8.58 -14.67
C SER A 73 -45.78 -8.74 -16.08
N ARG A 74 -45.33 -9.72 -16.87
CA ARG A 74 -45.81 -9.96 -18.24
C ARG A 74 -46.73 -11.17 -18.35
N GLY A 75 -46.97 -11.86 -17.23
CA GLY A 75 -47.86 -13.01 -17.11
C GLY A 75 -49.18 -12.71 -16.39
N GLU A 76 -49.36 -11.50 -15.85
CA GLU A 76 -50.64 -10.98 -15.33
C GLU A 76 -51.40 -10.17 -16.39
#